data_AF-A0A2X2V632-F1
#
_entry.id   AF-A0A2X2V632-F1
#
_cell.length_a   1.000
_cell.length_b   1.000
_cell.length_c   1.000
_cell.angle_alpha   90.00
_cell.angle_beta   90.00
_cell.angle_gamma   90.00
#
_symmetry.space_group_name_H-M   'P 1'
#
loop_
_entity.id
_entity.type
_entity.pdbx_description
1 polymer ?
#
loop_
_entity_poly.entity_id
_entity_poly.type
_entity_poly.pdbx_seq_one_letter_code
_entity_poly.pdbx_strand_id
1 'polypeptide(L)'
;MHRRNFLKYTAALGVFSALPLWSRTALAAERPALPVPPLLAPDAKNSIRLTVNAGKSVFAGKSATTWGYNGALLGPALKTNARGSRHGRYS
;
A
#
# COMPACT_ATOMS: atom_id res chain seq x y z
N MET A 1 -43.88 23.29 36.23
CA MET A 1 -43.86 22.25 35.18
C MET A 1 -42.44 22.07 34.60
N HIS A 2 -41.48 21.43 35.30
CA HIS A 2 -40.06 21.41 34.86
C HIS A 2 -39.44 20.02 34.58
N ARG A 3 -40.09 18.93 35.00
CA ARG A 3 -39.54 17.57 34.82
C ARG A 3 -39.53 17.11 33.35
N ARG A 4 -40.58 17.48 32.61
CA ARG A 4 -40.75 17.14 31.17
C ARG A 4 -39.73 17.82 30.25
N ASN A 5 -39.30 19.02 30.58
CA ASN A 5 -38.28 19.73 29.80
C ASN A 5 -36.88 19.22 30.15
N PHE A 6 -36.63 18.93 31.43
CA PHE A 6 -35.37 18.32 31.86
C PHE A 6 -35.09 16.98 31.16
N LEU A 7 -36.09 16.08 31.06
CA LEU A 7 -35.93 14.81 30.32
C LEU A 7 -35.60 15.01 28.83
N LYS A 8 -36.16 16.05 28.19
CA LYS A 8 -35.88 16.34 26.78
C LYS A 8 -34.46 16.84 26.59
N TYR A 9 -34.00 17.73 27.48
CA TYR A 9 -32.66 18.29 27.42
C TYR A 9 -31.58 17.25 27.78
N THR A 10 -31.82 16.37 28.76
CA THR A 10 -30.88 15.29 29.09
C THR A 10 -30.83 14.20 28.03
N ALA A 11 -31.96 13.87 27.38
CA ALA A 11 -31.98 12.95 26.24
C ALA A 11 -31.20 13.51 25.04
N ALA A 12 -31.33 14.81 24.74
CA ALA A 12 -30.57 15.45 23.67
C ALA A 12 -29.07 15.48 23.97
N LEU A 13 -28.66 15.82 25.21
CA LEU A 13 -27.25 15.87 25.60
C LEU A 13 -26.58 14.48 25.67
N GLY A 14 -27.33 13.42 25.99
CA GLY A 14 -26.82 12.04 25.96
C GLY A 14 -26.49 11.54 24.55
N VAL A 15 -27.19 12.03 23.52
CA VAL A 15 -26.90 11.70 22.11
C VAL A 15 -25.64 12.42 21.60
N PHE A 16 -25.29 13.58 22.16
CA PHE A 16 -24.06 14.30 21.78
C PHE A 16 -22.79 13.74 22.45
N SER A 17 -22.87 13.21 23.68
CA SER A 17 -21.71 12.64 24.38
C SER A 17 -21.46 11.16 24.04
N ALA A 18 -22.49 10.45 23.57
CA ALA A 18 -22.33 9.20 22.86
C ALA A 18 -21.85 9.49 21.43
N LEU A 19 -20.60 9.97 21.29
CA LEU A 19 -19.87 9.77 20.04
C LEU A 19 -20.15 8.33 19.61
N PRO A 20 -20.70 8.08 18.40
CA PRO A 20 -21.03 6.73 18.00
C PRO A 20 -19.75 5.92 18.17
N LEU A 21 -19.75 4.91 19.04
CA LEU A 21 -18.58 4.04 19.21
C LEU A 21 -18.23 3.33 17.88
N TRP A 22 -19.17 3.36 16.93
CA TRP A 22 -19.07 2.97 15.53
C TRP A 22 -18.25 3.94 14.65
N SER A 23 -18.07 5.20 15.07
CA SER A 23 -17.20 6.17 14.40
C SER A 23 -15.74 5.74 14.50
N ARG A 24 -15.34 5.12 15.62
CA ARG A 24 -13.98 4.58 15.80
C ARG A 24 -13.71 3.39 14.87
N THR A 25 -14.72 2.57 14.60
CA THR A 25 -14.59 1.47 13.63
C THR A 25 -14.63 1.97 12.19
N ALA A 26 -15.36 3.06 11.89
CA ALA A 26 -15.40 3.67 10.56
C ALA A 26 -14.14 4.50 10.22
N LEU A 27 -13.42 5.01 11.23
CA LEU A 27 -12.20 5.82 11.08
C LEU A 27 -10.90 4.99 11.15
N ALA A 28 -11.00 3.67 11.36
CA ALA A 28 -9.86 2.77 11.18
C ALA A 28 -9.62 2.59 9.67
N ALA A 29 -8.97 3.58 9.04
CA ALA A 29 -8.54 3.47 7.65
C ALA A 29 -7.60 2.26 7.54
N GLU A 30 -8.07 1.21 6.87
CA GLU A 30 -7.31 -0.01 6.66
C GLU A 30 -6.04 0.34 5.86
N ARG A 31 -4.89 0.24 6.53
CA ARG A 31 -3.61 0.55 5.90
C ARG A 31 -3.15 -0.68 5.12
N PRO A 32 -2.97 -0.58 3.79
CA PRO A 32 -2.48 -1.70 3.02
C PRO A 32 -1.08 -2.10 3.51
N ALA A 33 -0.85 -3.41 3.62
CA ALA A 33 0.47 -3.95 3.93
C ALA A 33 1.49 -3.48 2.88
N LEU A 34 2.71 -3.16 3.31
CA LEU A 34 3.76 -2.69 2.41
C LEU A 34 4.14 -3.83 1.44
N PRO A 35 3.96 -3.65 0.12
CA PRO A 35 4.36 -4.67 -0.84
C PRO A 35 5.88 -4.82 -0.86
N VAL A 36 6.37 -6.04 -0.65
CA VAL A 36 7.81 -6.35 -0.74
C VAL A 36 8.12 -6.82 -2.16
N PRO A 37 9.01 -6.13 -2.89
CA PRO A 37 9.35 -6.51 -4.26
C PRO A 37 10.14 -7.83 -4.30
N PRO A 38 9.99 -8.64 -5.36
CA PRO A 38 10.76 -9.87 -5.51
C PRO A 38 12.25 -9.55 -5.71
N LEU A 39 13.11 -10.35 -5.07
CA LEU A 39 14.56 -10.26 -5.21
C LEU A 39 15.01 -11.10 -6.41
N LEU A 40 15.51 -10.45 -7.47
CA LEU A 40 16.06 -11.11 -8.65
C LEU A 40 17.57 -11.24 -8.55
N ALA A 41 18.06 -12.46 -8.75
CA ALA A 41 19.46 -12.80 -8.91
C ALA A 41 19.75 -13.22 -10.37
N PRO A 42 21.02 -13.16 -10.81
CA PRO A 42 21.39 -13.64 -12.14
C PRO A 42 21.04 -15.11 -12.35
N ASP A 43 20.61 -15.45 -13.56
CA ASP A 43 20.39 -16.83 -13.97
C ASP A 43 21.73 -17.61 -14.15
N ALA A 44 21.65 -18.89 -14.55
CA ALA A 44 22.83 -19.71 -14.80
C ALA A 44 23.76 -19.15 -15.90
N LYS A 45 23.28 -18.22 -16.73
CA LYS A 45 24.05 -17.51 -17.77
C LYS A 45 24.55 -16.14 -17.30
N ASN A 46 24.41 -15.84 -16.00
CA ASN A 46 24.74 -14.56 -15.38
C ASN A 46 23.96 -13.37 -15.96
N SER A 47 22.70 -13.61 -16.38
CA SER A 47 21.79 -12.60 -16.93
C SER A 47 20.59 -12.35 -16.02
N ILE A 48 20.09 -11.11 -16.02
CA ILE A 48 18.86 -10.71 -15.32
C ILE A 48 17.87 -10.22 -16.37
N ARG A 49 16.69 -10.83 -16.42
CA ARG A 49 15.61 -10.43 -17.34
C ARG A 49 14.72 -9.36 -16.71
N LEU A 50 14.66 -8.21 -17.37
CA LEU A 50 13.74 -7.12 -17.06
C LEU A 50 12.84 -6.86 -18.26
N THR A 51 11.53 -6.86 -18.04
CA THR A 51 10.49 -6.55 -19.03
C THR A 51 9.79 -5.28 -18.60
N VAL A 52 9.65 -4.31 -19.50
CA VAL A 52 8.89 -3.08 -19.24
C VAL A 52 7.44 -3.35 -19.59
N ASN A 53 6.55 -3.14 -18.62
CA ASN A 53 5.13 -3.41 -18.76
C ASN A 53 4.33 -2.15 -18.42
N ALA A 54 3.40 -1.79 -19.29
CA ALA A 54 2.32 -0.86 -18.96
C ALA A 54 1.18 -1.65 -18.30
N GLY A 55 0.60 -1.09 -17.24
CA GLY A 55 -0.52 -1.68 -16.51
C GLY A 55 -1.34 -0.62 -15.80
N LYS A 56 -2.16 -1.04 -14.84
CA LYS A 56 -2.91 -0.14 -13.97
C LYS A 56 -2.61 -0.39 -12.51
N SER A 57 -2.52 0.69 -11.74
CA SER A 57 -2.35 0.66 -10.28
C SER A 57 -3.38 1.56 -9.61
N VAL A 58 -3.73 1.24 -8.37
CA VAL A 58 -4.70 2.02 -7.59
C VAL A 58 -3.97 2.86 -6.55
N PHE A 59 -4.15 4.17 -6.60
CA PHE A 59 -3.64 5.12 -5.62
C PHE A 59 -4.82 5.83 -4.96
N ALA A 60 -4.97 5.69 -3.65
CA ALA A 60 -6.07 6.31 -2.89
C ALA A 60 -7.46 6.06 -3.53
N GLY A 61 -7.71 4.81 -3.97
CA GLY A 61 -8.96 4.42 -4.63
C GLY A 61 -9.09 4.83 -6.10
N LYS A 62 -8.10 5.53 -6.68
CA LYS A 62 -8.12 5.97 -8.09
C LYS A 62 -7.20 5.12 -8.94
N SER A 63 -7.72 4.58 -10.04
CA SER A 63 -6.93 3.79 -10.99
C SER A 63 -6.15 4.72 -11.93
N ALA A 64 -4.85 4.48 -12.07
CA ALA A 64 -3.96 5.20 -12.98
C ALA A 64 -3.19 4.21 -13.88
N THR A 65 -2.91 4.62 -15.11
CA THR A 65 -1.99 3.89 -15.99
C THR A 65 -0.57 4.08 -15.48
N THR A 66 0.11 2.97 -15.18
CA THR A 66 1.46 2.97 -14.61
C THR A 66 2.37 2.07 -15.42
N TRP A 67 3.67 2.33 -15.33
CA TRP A 67 4.70 1.55 -15.98
C TRP A 67 5.62 0.97 -14.91
N GLY A 68 6.04 -0.28 -15.10
CA GLY A 68 6.94 -0.97 -14.19
C GLY A 68 7.80 -2.02 -14.88
N TYR A 69 8.79 -2.49 -14.16
CA TYR A 69 9.66 -3.60 -14.56
C TYR A 69 9.13 -4.90 -13.94
N ASN A 70 8.92 -5.92 -14.77
CA ASN A 70 8.36 -7.22 -14.37
C ASN A 70 7.04 -7.12 -13.59
N GLY A 71 6.25 -6.07 -13.87
CA GLY A 71 5.00 -5.76 -13.18
C GLY A 71 4.41 -4.42 -13.61
N ALA A 72 3.20 -4.10 -13.14
CA ALA A 72 2.49 -2.89 -13.51
C ALA A 72 3.00 -1.61 -12.81
N LEU A 73 3.83 -1.74 -11.76
CA LEU A 73 4.31 -0.63 -10.94
C LEU A 73 5.69 -0.94 -10.35
N LEU A 74 6.58 0.06 -10.32
CA LEU A 74 7.95 -0.04 -9.80
C LEU A 74 8.77 -1.13 -10.50
N GLY A 75 9.40 -2.02 -9.73
CA GLY A 75 10.27 -3.07 -10.24
C GLY A 75 10.81 -3.98 -9.15
N PRO A 76 11.47 -5.08 -9.54
CA PRO A 76 12.10 -6.02 -8.63
C PRO A 76 13.33 -5.41 -7.94
N ALA A 77 13.69 -5.95 -6.78
CA ALA A 77 14.98 -5.66 -6.16
C ALA A 77 16.07 -6.49 -6.85
N LEU A 78 17.11 -5.85 -7.36
CA LEU A 78 18.21 -6.55 -8.03
C LEU A 78 19.30 -6.91 -7.02
N LYS A 79 19.63 -8.19 -6.89
CA LYS A 79 20.77 -8.64 -6.11
C LYS A 79 22.02 -8.62 -6.97
N THR A 80 23.00 -7.80 -6.58
CA THR A 80 24.32 -7.78 -7.20
C THR A 80 25.36 -8.27 -6.20
N ASN A 81 26.35 -9.03 -6.68
CA ASN A 81 27.48 -9.45 -5.86
C ASN A 81 28.64 -8.49 -6.13
N ALA A 82 28.90 -7.56 -5.20
CA ALA A 82 29.92 -6.53 -5.32
C ALA A 82 31.38 -7.08 -5.38
N ARG A 83 31.59 -8.36 -5.07
CA ARG A 83 32.90 -9.01 -5.11
C ARG A 83 33.06 -9.83 -6.39
N GLY A 84 33.77 -9.27 -7.38
CA GLY A 84 34.45 -10.02 -8.44
C GLY A 84 33.62 -10.66 -9.56
N SER A 85 32.31 -10.44 -9.64
CA SER A 85 31.43 -11.19 -10.58
C SER A 85 31.51 -10.77 -12.05
N ARG A 86 32.38 -9.82 -12.41
CA ARG A 86 32.66 -9.40 -13.80
C ARG A 86 34.11 -9.67 -14.16
N HIS A 87 34.48 -10.94 -14.27
CA HIS A 87 35.73 -11.33 -14.92
C HIS A 87 35.41 -12.31 -16.06
N GLY A 88 35.69 -11.87 -17.28
CA GLY A 88 35.62 -12.70 -18.48
C GLY A 88 34.56 -12.23 -19.48
N ARG A 89 34.99 -11.36 -20.41
CA ARG A 89 34.77 -11.47 -21.88
C ARG A 89 34.95 -10.12 -22.57
N TYR A 90 36.19 -9.83 -22.93
CA TYR A 90 36.57 -9.19 -24.20
C TYR A 90 37.86 -9.88 -24.65
N SER A 91 37.73 -10.80 -25.60
CA SER A 91 38.80 -11.35 -26.45
C SER A 91 38.15 -11.70 -27.77
#